data_AF-A0A9P8DVA4-F1
#
_entry.id   AF-A0A9P8DVA4-F1
#
_cell.length_a   1.000
_cell.length_b   1.000
_cell.length_c   1.000
_cell.angle_alpha   90.00
_cell.angle_beta   90.00
_cell.angle_gamma   90.00
#
_symmetry.space_group_name_H-M   'P 1'
#
loop_
_entity.id
_entity.type
_entity.pdbx_description
1 polymer ?
#
loop_
_entity_poly.entity_id
_entity_poly.type
_entity_poly.pdbx_seq_one_letter_code
_entity_poly.pdbx_strand_id
1 'polypeptide(L)'
;MSSEMATHLKPNGGAEFEKRHHGKTQSHVAFENTSTSVAASQMRNALNNLCDSVTDPAEKQRFETEMDNFFALFRRYLNDKAKGNEIEWSRIAPPKPEQVVAYNDLPQQESVEFLNKLAVLKLNGGLGTSMGCVGPKSVIEVRDGMSFLDLSVRQIEYLNRTYGVNVPFVLMNSFNTDSDTANIIKKYEGHNIDIMTFNQSRYPRVLKDSLLPAPKSANSQISDWYPPGHGDVFESLYNSGILDKLLERGVEIVFLSNADNLGAVVDLKILQHMVDTKAEYIMELTDKTKADVKGGT
;
A
#
# COMPACT_ATOMS: atom_id res chain seq x y z
N MET A 1 -54.86 38.47 47.49
CA MET A 1 -54.67 38.12 48.92
C MET A 1 -53.69 36.95 48.93
N SER A 2 -52.39 37.18 49.13
CA SER A 2 -51.71 37.12 50.45
C SER A 2 -51.99 35.78 51.14
N SER A 3 -51.02 34.91 51.47
CA SER A 3 -49.72 35.21 52.11
C SER A 3 -48.76 33.99 52.09
N GLU A 4 -47.46 34.30 52.02
CA GLU A 4 -46.31 33.77 52.81
C GLU A 4 -45.94 32.28 52.72
N MET A 5 -44.86 31.89 52.01
CA MET A 5 -43.43 31.86 52.41
C MET A 5 -43.07 31.00 53.63
N ALA A 6 -42.25 29.97 53.38
CA ALA A 6 -41.04 29.70 54.15
C ALA A 6 -39.95 29.09 53.23
N THR A 7 -38.98 29.95 52.92
CA THR A 7 -37.62 29.71 52.47
C THR A 7 -36.92 28.59 53.24
N HIS A 8 -36.19 27.70 52.54
CA HIS A 8 -34.75 27.44 52.73
C HIS A 8 -34.27 26.31 51.81
N LEU A 9 -33.04 26.44 51.31
CA LEU A 9 -32.22 25.51 50.50
C LEU A 9 -32.35 25.62 48.98
N LYS A 10 -31.68 26.64 48.41
CA LYS A 10 -31.07 26.53 47.07
C LYS A 10 -29.71 25.83 47.19
N PRO A 11 -29.39 24.81 46.37
CA PRO A 11 -28.00 24.44 46.11
C PRO A 11 -27.45 25.32 44.96
N ASN A 12 -26.37 26.01 45.28
CA ASN A 12 -25.49 26.68 44.32
C ASN A 12 -24.79 25.66 43.40
N GLY A 13 -24.47 26.12 42.19
CA GLY A 13 -23.28 25.67 41.45
C GLY A 13 -23.53 24.58 40.42
N GLY A 14 -23.56 24.98 39.15
CA GLY A 14 -23.33 24.06 38.04
C GLY A 14 -21.92 23.50 38.12
N ALA A 15 -21.82 22.17 38.14
CA ALA A 15 -20.58 21.45 37.92
C ALA A 15 -20.67 20.75 36.57
N GLU A 16 -19.85 21.20 35.63
CA GLU A 16 -19.56 20.49 34.39
C GLU A 16 -19.04 19.09 34.72
N PHE A 17 -19.65 18.07 34.11
CA PHE A 17 -19.13 16.71 34.13
C PHE A 17 -17.89 16.64 33.23
N GLU A 18 -16.72 17.01 33.78
CA GLU A 18 -15.44 16.62 33.18
C GLU A 18 -15.30 15.10 33.25
N LYS A 19 -15.29 14.44 32.09
CA LYS A 19 -14.85 13.04 31.96
C LYS A 19 -13.40 12.95 32.43
N ARG A 20 -13.18 12.50 33.67
CA ARG A 20 -11.85 12.15 34.17
C ARG A 20 -11.27 11.04 33.32
N HIS A 21 -10.28 11.38 32.50
CA HIS A 21 -9.46 10.41 31.78
C HIS A 21 -8.52 9.75 32.80
N HIS A 22 -8.85 8.54 33.27
CA HIS A 22 -7.91 7.75 34.06
C HIS A 22 -6.79 7.28 33.13
N GLY A 23 -5.59 7.87 33.26
CA GLY A 23 -4.37 7.33 32.65
C GLY A 23 -4.06 5.94 33.19
N LYS A 24 -3.56 5.04 32.33
CA LYS A 24 -3.17 3.67 32.72
C LYS A 24 -2.17 3.72 33.88
N THR A 25 -2.36 2.90 34.92
CA THR A 25 -1.42 2.81 36.04
C THR A 25 -0.09 2.20 35.58
N GLN A 26 1.02 2.55 36.24
CA GLN A 26 2.36 2.02 35.90
C GLN A 26 2.40 0.47 35.90
N SER A 27 1.64 -0.17 36.79
CA SER A 27 1.50 -1.63 36.83
C SER A 27 0.78 -2.20 35.61
N HIS A 28 -0.25 -1.53 35.09
CA HIS A 28 -0.98 -1.94 33.90
C HIS A 28 -0.11 -1.79 32.64
N VAL A 29 0.68 -0.72 32.56
CA VAL A 29 1.64 -0.49 31.47
C VAL A 29 2.77 -1.53 31.50
N ALA A 30 3.30 -1.86 32.69
CA ALA A 30 4.33 -2.89 32.84
C ALA A 30 3.81 -4.28 32.42
N PHE A 31 2.59 -4.64 32.82
CA PHE A 31 1.97 -5.92 32.45
C PHE A 31 1.71 -6.02 30.94
N GLU A 32 1.17 -4.97 30.32
CA GLU A 32 0.99 -4.91 28.86
C GLU A 32 2.32 -5.07 28.13
N ASN A 33 3.38 -4.38 28.57
CA ASN A 33 4.72 -4.49 27.97
C ASN A 33 5.35 -5.90 28.11
N THR A 34 5.13 -6.59 29.23
CA THR A 34 5.58 -7.98 29.38
C THR A 34 4.80 -8.91 28.45
N SER A 35 3.48 -8.72 28.35
CA SER A 35 2.63 -9.55 27.48
C SER A 35 2.97 -9.40 25.99
N THR A 36 3.28 -8.19 25.52
CA THR A 36 3.67 -7.93 24.13
C THR A 36 5.03 -8.55 23.81
N SER A 37 5.98 -8.50 24.75
CA SER A 37 7.30 -9.13 24.59
C SER A 37 7.21 -10.65 24.45
N VAL A 38 6.38 -11.31 25.27
CA VAL A 38 6.17 -12.77 25.18
C VAL A 38 5.53 -13.15 23.85
N ALA A 39 4.49 -12.44 23.43
CA ALA A 39 3.84 -12.68 22.14
C ALA A 39 4.80 -12.50 20.95
N ALA A 40 5.65 -11.47 20.99
CA ALA A 40 6.67 -11.25 19.97
C ALA A 40 7.71 -12.39 19.95
N SER A 41 8.17 -12.86 21.11
CA SER A 41 9.11 -13.99 21.17
C SER A 41 8.50 -15.28 20.60
N GLN A 42 7.25 -15.58 20.94
CA GLN A 42 6.52 -16.74 20.40
C GLN A 42 6.37 -16.65 18.89
N MET A 43 5.98 -15.47 18.37
CA MET A 43 5.90 -15.23 16.93
C MET A 43 7.26 -15.45 16.27
N ARG A 44 8.35 -14.89 16.82
CA ARG A 44 9.69 -15.05 16.25
C ARG A 44 10.10 -16.52 16.14
N ASN A 45 9.86 -17.30 17.19
CA ASN A 45 10.16 -18.73 17.18
C ASN A 45 9.33 -19.47 16.12
N ALA A 46 8.05 -19.13 15.97
CA ALA A 46 7.20 -19.72 14.94
C ALA A 46 7.67 -19.38 13.52
N LEU A 47 8.09 -18.13 13.28
CA LEU A 47 8.63 -17.71 11.99
C LEU A 47 9.96 -18.41 11.67
N ASN A 48 10.86 -18.55 12.64
CA ASN A 48 12.10 -19.30 12.44
C ASN A 48 11.81 -20.76 12.03
N ASN A 49 10.85 -21.42 12.69
CA ASN A 49 10.43 -22.77 12.31
C ASN A 49 9.85 -22.83 10.88
N LEU A 50 9.18 -21.77 10.41
CA LEU A 50 8.73 -21.67 9.02
C LEU A 50 9.92 -21.55 8.06
N CYS A 51 10.90 -20.70 8.36
CA CYS A 51 12.11 -20.55 7.54
C CYS A 51 12.91 -21.85 7.46
N ASP A 52 12.97 -22.62 8.55
CA ASP A 52 13.65 -23.91 8.58
C ASP A 52 12.96 -24.99 7.75
N SER A 53 11.71 -24.79 7.36
CA SER A 53 11.00 -25.69 6.43
C SER A 53 11.39 -25.50 4.96
N VAL A 54 12.12 -24.43 4.62
CA VAL A 54 12.61 -24.16 3.26
C VAL A 54 13.98 -24.81 3.06
N THR A 55 14.08 -25.71 2.08
CA THR A 55 15.30 -26.48 1.83
C THR A 55 16.28 -25.80 0.86
N ASP A 56 15.77 -25.03 -0.11
CA ASP A 56 16.61 -24.34 -1.07
C ASP A 56 17.26 -23.10 -0.43
N PRO A 57 18.60 -22.94 -0.46
CA PRO A 57 19.27 -21.83 0.21
C PRO A 57 18.88 -20.44 -0.32
N ALA A 58 18.64 -20.31 -1.63
CA ALA A 58 18.32 -19.01 -2.23
C ALA A 58 16.87 -18.62 -1.94
N GLU A 59 15.93 -19.56 -2.02
CA GLU A 59 14.55 -19.35 -1.59
C GLU A 59 14.46 -19.11 -0.08
N LYS A 60 15.27 -19.82 0.72
CA LYS A 60 15.31 -19.64 2.17
C LYS A 60 15.72 -18.21 2.53
N GLN A 61 16.77 -17.68 1.90
CA GLN A 61 17.20 -16.31 2.16
C GLN A 61 16.11 -15.28 1.83
N ARG A 62 15.42 -15.43 0.69
CA ARG A 62 14.31 -14.53 0.32
C ARG A 62 13.16 -14.63 1.31
N PHE A 63 12.79 -15.84 1.67
CA PHE A 63 11.70 -16.10 2.61
C PHE A 63 12.02 -15.61 4.03
N GLU A 64 13.28 -15.71 4.47
CA GLU A 64 13.74 -15.13 5.73
C GLU A 64 13.57 -13.60 5.75
N THR A 65 13.94 -12.91 4.66
CA THR A 65 13.71 -11.47 4.54
C THR A 65 12.21 -11.12 4.64
N GLU A 66 11.33 -11.89 3.98
CA GLU A 66 9.88 -11.70 4.10
C GLU A 66 9.40 -11.90 5.55
N MET A 67 9.88 -12.93 6.24
CA MET A 67 9.50 -13.21 7.63
C MET A 67 10.05 -12.15 8.61
N ASP A 68 11.23 -11.60 8.35
CA ASP A 68 11.81 -10.49 9.11
C ASP A 68 10.98 -9.21 8.95
N ASN A 69 10.60 -8.86 7.72
CA ASN A 69 9.74 -7.72 7.43
C ASN A 69 8.36 -7.88 8.06
N PHE A 70 7.77 -9.08 7.98
CA PHE A 70 6.53 -9.40 8.69
C PHE A 70 6.67 -9.26 10.20
N PHE A 71 7.78 -9.75 10.78
CA PHE A 71 8.02 -9.64 12.22
C PHE A 71 8.14 -8.18 12.68
N ALA A 72 8.80 -7.33 11.90
CA ALA A 72 8.87 -5.90 12.17
C ALA A 72 7.47 -5.26 12.18
N LEU A 73 6.62 -5.60 11.21
CA LEU A 73 5.23 -5.15 11.16
C LEU A 73 4.42 -5.65 12.37
N PHE A 74 4.54 -6.94 12.72
CA PHE A 74 3.84 -7.52 13.85
C PHE A 74 4.25 -6.88 15.19
N ARG A 75 5.55 -6.62 15.36
CA ARG A 75 6.07 -5.92 16.55
C ARG A 75 5.53 -4.49 16.63
N ARG A 76 5.47 -3.77 15.51
CA ARG A 76 4.86 -2.43 15.45
C ARG A 76 3.38 -2.49 15.83
N TYR A 77 2.63 -3.46 15.30
CA TYR A 77 1.23 -3.68 15.65
C TYR A 77 1.02 -3.90 17.16
N LEU A 78 1.84 -4.75 17.80
CA LEU A 78 1.75 -4.97 19.25
C LEU A 78 2.04 -3.69 20.05
N ASN A 79 3.05 -2.92 19.65
CA ASN A 79 3.40 -1.67 20.29
C ASN A 79 2.30 -0.61 20.15
N ASP A 80 1.74 -0.47 18.95
CA ASP A 80 0.67 0.50 18.67
C ASP A 80 -0.62 0.13 19.39
N LYS A 81 -0.92 -1.16 19.50
CA LYS A 81 -2.06 -1.68 20.27
C LYS A 81 -1.92 -1.39 21.77
N ALA A 82 -0.73 -1.51 22.34
CA ALA A 82 -0.48 -1.22 23.75
C ALA A 82 -0.56 0.28 24.07
N LYS A 83 0.03 1.10 23.19
CA LYS A 83 0.07 2.56 23.34
C LYS A 83 -1.27 3.24 23.04
N GLY A 84 -2.09 2.65 22.17
CA GLY A 84 -3.25 3.33 21.60
C GLY A 84 -2.79 4.38 20.59
N ASN A 85 -2.61 3.98 19.34
CA ASN A 85 -2.21 4.89 18.26
C ASN A 85 -3.43 5.63 17.70
N GLU A 86 -4.04 6.47 18.54
CA GLU A 86 -5.13 7.35 18.12
C GLU A 86 -4.55 8.69 17.66
N ILE A 87 -4.99 9.16 16.50
CA ILE A 87 -4.62 10.48 16.00
C ILE A 87 -5.27 11.54 16.88
N GLU A 88 -4.48 12.46 17.40
CA GLU A 88 -4.98 13.58 18.18
C GLU A 88 -5.72 14.57 17.27
N TRP A 89 -7.05 14.54 17.30
CA TRP A 89 -7.91 15.30 16.38
C TRP A 89 -7.64 16.82 16.40
N SER A 90 -7.30 17.38 17.56
CA SER A 90 -6.98 18.80 17.74
C SER A 90 -5.77 19.28 16.93
N ARG A 91 -4.91 18.35 16.50
CA ARG A 91 -3.69 18.65 15.73
C ARG A 91 -3.87 18.53 14.22
N ILE A 92 -5.03 18.07 13.76
CA ILE A 92 -5.33 17.96 12.33
C ILE A 92 -5.72 19.34 11.80
N ALA A 93 -5.08 19.75 10.71
CA ALA A 93 -5.41 20.97 9.99
C ALA A 93 -5.55 20.68 8.50
N PRO A 94 -6.39 21.42 7.75
CA PRO A 94 -6.43 21.34 6.30
C PRO A 94 -5.05 21.57 5.68
N PRO A 95 -4.72 20.90 4.56
CA PRO A 95 -3.45 21.11 3.88
C PRO A 95 -3.34 22.56 3.40
N LYS A 96 -2.12 23.09 3.41
CA LYS A 96 -1.83 24.41 2.85
C LYS A 96 -1.92 24.39 1.32
N PRO A 97 -2.18 25.54 0.68
CA PRO A 97 -2.19 25.64 -0.79
C PRO A 97 -0.88 25.17 -1.44
N GLU A 98 0.26 25.30 -0.77
CA GLU A 98 1.55 24.81 -1.28
C GLU A 98 1.70 23.29 -1.21
N GLN A 99 0.90 22.61 -0.38
CA GLN A 99 0.97 21.15 -0.18
C GLN A 99 0.04 20.38 -1.13
N VAL A 100 -1.05 21.02 -1.57
CA VAL A 100 -2.00 20.46 -2.53
C VAL A 100 -2.21 21.49 -3.63
N VAL A 101 -1.47 21.31 -4.72
CA VAL A 101 -1.49 22.20 -5.88
C VAL A 101 -2.62 21.79 -6.82
N ALA A 102 -3.38 22.76 -7.33
CA ALA A 102 -4.43 22.48 -8.30
C ALA A 102 -3.82 22.10 -9.64
N TYR A 103 -4.40 21.10 -10.31
CA TYR A 103 -3.91 20.62 -11.60
C TYR A 103 -3.79 21.72 -12.67
N ASN A 104 -4.72 22.69 -12.66
CA ASN A 104 -4.72 23.80 -13.62
C ASN A 104 -3.54 24.77 -13.44
N ASP A 105 -2.93 24.78 -12.25
CA ASP A 105 -1.80 25.65 -11.91
C ASP A 105 -0.44 24.99 -12.23
N LEU A 106 -0.45 23.74 -12.69
CA LEU A 106 0.76 23.04 -13.11
C LEU A 106 1.38 23.69 -14.36
N PRO A 107 2.71 23.53 -14.56
CA PRO A 107 3.38 24.01 -15.75
C PRO A 107 2.68 23.52 -17.03
N GLN A 108 2.46 24.43 -17.98
CA GLN A 108 1.90 24.08 -19.30
C GLN A 108 2.96 23.54 -20.27
N GLN A 109 4.23 23.49 -19.84
CA GLN A 109 5.32 22.97 -20.63
C GLN A 109 5.39 21.45 -20.48
N GLU A 110 5.34 20.74 -21.60
CA GLU A 110 5.49 19.30 -21.67
C GLU A 110 6.92 18.96 -22.10
N SER A 111 7.81 18.68 -21.15
CA SER A 111 9.19 18.30 -21.48
C SER A 111 9.29 16.79 -21.63
N VAL A 112 9.33 16.37 -22.89
CA VAL A 112 9.45 14.96 -23.32
C VAL A 112 10.75 14.32 -22.80
N GLU A 113 11.79 15.10 -22.52
CA GLU A 113 13.09 14.61 -22.07
C GLU A 113 13.03 13.82 -20.75
N PHE A 114 12.07 14.13 -19.88
CA PHE A 114 11.92 13.45 -18.59
C PHE A 114 11.27 12.08 -18.71
N LEU A 115 10.69 11.72 -19.86
CA LEU A 115 10.14 10.38 -20.09
C LEU A 115 11.21 9.29 -19.99
N ASN A 116 12.46 9.58 -20.36
CA ASN A 116 13.56 8.62 -20.22
C ASN A 116 13.93 8.35 -18.75
N LYS A 117 13.51 9.22 -17.83
CA LYS A 117 13.72 9.07 -16.39
C LYS A 117 12.50 8.48 -15.67
N LEU A 118 11.44 8.15 -16.38
CA LEU A 118 10.18 7.66 -15.84
C LEU A 118 10.09 6.14 -16.02
N ALA A 119 9.58 5.44 -15.01
CA ALA A 119 9.01 4.09 -15.15
C ALA A 119 7.54 4.09 -14.72
N VAL A 120 6.74 3.25 -15.35
CA VAL A 120 5.31 3.08 -15.01
C VAL A 120 5.14 1.78 -14.26
N LEU A 121 4.66 1.83 -13.02
CA LEU A 121 4.38 0.66 -12.19
C LEU A 121 2.87 0.49 -12.01
N LYS A 122 2.35 -0.69 -12.36
CA LYS A 122 0.94 -1.06 -12.10
C LYS A 122 0.84 -2.11 -11.00
N LEU A 123 -0.02 -1.83 -10.03
CA LEU A 123 -0.37 -2.77 -8.95
C LEU A 123 -1.29 -3.86 -9.50
N ASN A 124 -0.75 -5.08 -9.64
CA ASN A 124 -1.39 -6.23 -10.28
C ASN A 124 -1.56 -7.44 -9.31
N GLY A 125 -1.60 -7.18 -8.01
CA GLY A 125 -1.85 -8.21 -6.99
C GLY A 125 -3.33 -8.58 -6.80
N GLY A 126 -4.25 -7.81 -7.37
CA GLY A 126 -5.69 -7.96 -7.17
C GLY A 126 -6.31 -9.08 -8.00
N LEU A 127 -7.18 -9.87 -7.36
CA LEU A 127 -7.98 -10.89 -8.03
C LEU A 127 -9.34 -10.34 -8.49
N GLY A 128 -9.85 -10.89 -9.59
CA GLY A 128 -11.17 -10.58 -10.15
C GLY A 128 -12.36 -11.23 -9.43
N THR A 129 -12.18 -11.77 -8.23
CA THR A 129 -13.20 -12.59 -7.54
C THR A 129 -14.49 -11.83 -7.22
N SER A 130 -14.40 -10.53 -6.91
CA SER A 130 -15.58 -9.68 -6.69
C SER A 130 -16.42 -9.47 -7.95
N MET A 131 -15.82 -9.69 -9.13
CA MET A 131 -16.48 -9.65 -10.44
C MET A 131 -16.87 -11.04 -10.94
N GLY A 132 -16.68 -12.09 -10.13
CA GLY A 132 -16.98 -13.48 -10.50
C GLY A 132 -15.95 -14.13 -11.42
N CYS A 133 -14.78 -13.50 -11.61
CA CYS A 133 -13.71 -14.01 -12.46
C CYS A 133 -12.65 -14.75 -11.63
N VAL A 134 -12.08 -15.81 -12.22
CA VAL A 134 -10.90 -16.50 -11.70
C VAL A 134 -9.66 -15.89 -12.34
N GLY A 135 -8.68 -15.50 -11.54
CA GLY A 135 -7.42 -14.90 -11.99
C GLY A 135 -7.27 -13.41 -11.70
N PRO A 136 -6.22 -12.76 -12.25
CA PRO A 136 -5.92 -11.35 -12.02
C PRO A 136 -7.04 -10.44 -12.51
N LYS A 137 -7.34 -9.36 -11.79
CA LYS A 137 -8.35 -8.39 -12.24
C LYS A 137 -7.96 -7.69 -13.55
N SER A 138 -6.67 -7.53 -13.79
CA SER A 138 -6.12 -6.86 -14.97
C SER A 138 -6.42 -7.58 -16.30
N VAL A 139 -6.77 -8.86 -16.27
CA VAL A 139 -6.99 -9.68 -17.47
C VAL A 139 -8.45 -9.69 -17.91
N ILE A 140 -9.33 -9.07 -17.12
CA ILE A 140 -10.75 -8.94 -17.43
C ILE A 140 -10.91 -8.02 -18.65
N GLU A 141 -11.68 -8.50 -19.63
CA GLU A 141 -12.05 -7.71 -20.80
C GLU A 141 -12.92 -6.52 -20.40
N VAL A 142 -12.52 -5.33 -20.84
CA VAL A 142 -13.22 -4.07 -20.58
C VAL A 142 -13.93 -3.57 -21.83
N ARG A 143 -13.24 -3.60 -22.97
CA ARG A 143 -13.73 -2.97 -24.20
C ARG A 143 -13.14 -3.63 -25.43
N ASP A 144 -13.99 -3.96 -26.41
CA ASP A 144 -13.60 -4.40 -27.76
C ASP A 144 -12.57 -5.56 -27.73
N GLY A 145 -12.75 -6.56 -26.88
CA GLY A 145 -11.79 -7.68 -26.75
C GLY A 145 -10.52 -7.36 -25.96
N MET A 146 -10.38 -6.15 -25.40
CA MET A 146 -9.20 -5.72 -24.67
C MET A 146 -9.39 -5.75 -23.16
N SER A 147 -8.41 -6.32 -22.48
CA SER A 147 -8.30 -6.28 -21.02
C SER A 147 -7.72 -4.95 -20.50
N PHE A 148 -7.77 -4.72 -19.19
CA PHE A 148 -7.07 -3.59 -18.56
C PHE A 148 -5.56 -3.60 -18.87
N LEU A 149 -4.96 -4.79 -18.86
CA LEU A 149 -3.54 -4.96 -19.20
C LEU A 149 -3.26 -4.60 -20.65
N ASP A 150 -4.11 -5.05 -21.59
CA ASP A 150 -3.98 -4.69 -23.02
C ASP A 150 -4.04 -3.17 -23.23
N LEU A 151 -4.96 -2.49 -22.55
CA LEU A 151 -5.12 -1.05 -22.63
C LEU A 151 -3.89 -0.33 -22.07
N SER A 152 -3.36 -0.79 -20.94
CA SER A 152 -2.16 -0.22 -20.31
C SER A 152 -0.92 -0.38 -21.20
N VAL A 153 -0.73 -1.57 -21.78
CA VAL A 153 0.35 -1.84 -22.73
C VAL A 153 0.24 -0.94 -23.96
N ARG A 154 -0.96 -0.79 -24.53
CA ARG A 154 -1.18 0.10 -25.68
C ARG A 154 -0.91 1.57 -25.38
N GLN A 155 -1.26 2.04 -24.17
CA GLN A 155 -0.98 3.43 -23.76
C GLN A 155 0.54 3.70 -23.73
N ILE A 156 1.32 2.77 -23.16
CA ILE A 156 2.78 2.92 -23.08
C ILE A 156 3.44 2.71 -24.43
N GLU A 157 2.97 1.76 -25.23
CA GLU A 157 3.45 1.58 -26.60
C GLU A 157 3.20 2.83 -27.45
N TYR A 158 2.01 3.45 -27.32
CA TYR A 158 1.70 4.71 -27.97
C TYR A 158 2.64 5.83 -27.50
N LEU A 159 2.90 5.94 -26.20
CA LEU A 159 3.84 6.91 -25.62
C LEU A 159 5.25 6.73 -26.21
N ASN A 160 5.77 5.50 -26.18
CA ASN A 160 7.09 5.15 -26.70
C ASN A 160 7.23 5.48 -28.20
N ARG A 161 6.20 5.15 -29.01
CA ARG A 161 6.20 5.44 -30.44
C ARG A 161 6.07 6.93 -30.77
N THR A 162 5.26 7.67 -30.00
CA THR A 162 5.00 9.10 -30.26
C THR A 162 6.21 9.94 -29.94
N TYR A 163 6.90 9.64 -28.84
CA TYR A 163 8.02 10.43 -28.34
C TYR A 163 9.40 9.81 -28.62
N GLY A 164 9.45 8.61 -29.21
CA GLY A 164 10.71 7.93 -29.51
C GLY A 164 11.50 7.51 -28.27
N VAL A 165 10.79 7.18 -27.19
CA VAL A 165 11.35 6.80 -25.89
C VAL A 165 11.11 5.32 -25.58
N ASN A 166 11.76 4.80 -24.54
CA ASN A 166 11.54 3.45 -24.04
C ASN A 166 11.24 3.49 -22.53
N VAL A 167 9.98 3.79 -22.19
CA VAL A 167 9.53 3.83 -20.80
C VAL A 167 9.35 2.40 -20.28
N PRO A 168 10.04 1.99 -19.20
CA PRO A 168 9.86 0.67 -18.59
C PRO A 168 8.46 0.52 -18.00
N PHE A 169 7.81 -0.61 -18.28
CA PHE A 169 6.52 -0.98 -17.73
C PHE A 169 6.68 -2.10 -16.70
N VAL A 170 6.38 -1.80 -15.44
CA VAL A 170 6.59 -2.70 -14.31
C VAL A 170 5.25 -3.18 -13.76
N LEU A 171 5.08 -4.49 -13.61
CA LEU A 171 3.90 -5.08 -12.96
C LEU A 171 4.30 -5.68 -11.62
N MET A 172 3.65 -5.20 -10.55
CA MET A 172 3.74 -5.79 -9.21
C MET A 172 2.66 -6.85 -9.05
N ASN A 173 3.03 -8.11 -9.16
CA ASN A 173 2.13 -9.25 -9.03
C ASN A 173 1.98 -9.67 -7.56
N SER A 174 1.13 -10.69 -7.34
CA SER A 174 1.08 -11.46 -6.10
C SER A 174 1.30 -12.94 -6.43
N PHE A 175 1.56 -13.77 -5.43
CA PHE A 175 1.58 -15.23 -5.61
C PHE A 175 0.25 -15.81 -6.16
N ASN A 176 -0.85 -15.04 -6.14
CA ASN A 176 -2.12 -15.44 -6.76
C ASN A 176 -2.25 -15.03 -8.23
N THR A 177 -1.42 -14.10 -8.71
CA THR A 177 -1.56 -13.49 -10.05
C THR A 177 -0.33 -13.68 -10.93
N ASP A 178 0.81 -14.02 -10.36
CA ASP A 178 2.11 -14.04 -11.06
C ASP A 178 2.15 -15.05 -12.21
N SER A 179 1.73 -16.30 -11.98
CA SER A 179 1.73 -17.35 -13.01
C SER A 179 0.85 -17.01 -14.20
N ASP A 180 -0.34 -16.46 -13.95
CA ASP A 180 -1.30 -16.10 -14.98
C ASP A 180 -0.79 -14.90 -15.78
N THR A 181 -0.23 -13.91 -15.08
CA THR A 181 0.35 -12.72 -15.70
C THR A 181 1.55 -13.11 -16.59
N ALA A 182 2.43 -14.00 -16.13
CA ALA A 182 3.59 -14.46 -16.90
C ALA A 182 3.19 -15.15 -18.22
N ASN A 183 2.07 -15.87 -18.24
CA ASN A 183 1.56 -16.49 -19.48
C ASN A 183 0.98 -15.45 -20.44
N ILE A 184 0.34 -14.40 -19.94
CA ILE A 184 -0.32 -13.39 -20.75
C ILE A 184 0.69 -12.40 -21.33
N ILE A 185 1.75 -12.07 -20.60
CA ILE A 185 2.80 -11.15 -21.07
C ILE A 185 3.46 -11.64 -22.36
N LYS A 186 3.53 -12.96 -22.58
CA LYS A 186 4.05 -13.57 -23.82
C LYS A 186 3.32 -13.08 -25.07
N LYS A 187 2.05 -12.67 -24.96
CA LYS A 187 1.28 -12.05 -26.06
C LYS A 187 1.92 -10.76 -26.56
N TYR A 188 2.66 -10.06 -25.70
CA TYR A 188 3.30 -8.79 -26.02
C TYR A 188 4.76 -8.95 -26.45
N GLU A 189 5.27 -10.19 -26.57
CA GLU A 189 6.59 -10.45 -27.16
C GLU A 189 6.61 -9.93 -28.60
N GLY A 190 7.41 -8.89 -28.85
CA GLY A 190 7.52 -8.21 -30.15
C GLY A 190 6.85 -6.82 -30.21
N HIS A 191 6.13 -6.40 -29.18
CA HIS A 191 5.71 -5.01 -29.04
C HIS A 191 6.89 -4.12 -28.61
N ASN A 192 6.84 -2.82 -28.95
CA ASN A 192 7.87 -1.85 -28.55
C ASN A 192 7.69 -1.38 -27.09
N ILE A 193 7.74 -2.33 -26.16
CA ILE A 193 7.57 -2.10 -24.72
C ILE A 193 8.47 -3.06 -23.94
N ASP A 194 9.14 -2.53 -22.92
CA ASP A 194 9.89 -3.36 -21.98
C ASP A 194 9.05 -3.64 -20.74
N ILE A 195 8.59 -4.88 -20.59
CA ILE A 195 7.73 -5.31 -19.49
C ILE A 195 8.58 -6.06 -18.46
N MET A 196 8.67 -5.49 -17.26
CA MET A 196 9.28 -6.12 -16.10
C MET A 196 8.20 -6.57 -15.13
N THR A 197 8.42 -7.69 -14.46
CA THR A 197 7.51 -8.18 -13.41
C THR A 197 8.26 -8.55 -12.16
N PHE A 198 7.65 -8.31 -11.01
CA PHE A 198 8.10 -8.85 -9.75
C PHE A 198 6.90 -9.25 -8.90
N ASN A 199 7.15 -10.14 -7.95
CA ASN A 199 6.14 -10.58 -7.02
C ASN A 199 6.29 -9.83 -5.69
N GLN A 200 5.18 -9.40 -5.10
CA GLN A 200 5.17 -8.85 -3.76
C GLN A 200 5.34 -9.95 -2.71
N SER A 201 5.69 -9.54 -1.48
CA SER A 201 5.94 -10.45 -0.36
C SER A 201 4.73 -11.32 -0.03
N ARG A 202 4.96 -12.47 0.60
CA ARG A 202 3.90 -13.38 1.05
C ARG A 202 3.94 -13.56 2.57
N TYR A 203 3.00 -12.92 3.27
CA TYR A 203 2.98 -12.97 4.73
C TYR A 203 2.02 -14.04 5.29
N PRO A 204 2.35 -14.64 6.44
CA PRO A 204 1.49 -15.62 7.08
C PRO A 204 0.29 -14.93 7.71
N ARG A 205 -0.92 -15.44 7.47
CA ARG A 205 -2.09 -15.01 8.23
C ARG A 205 -1.91 -15.37 9.69
N VAL A 206 -2.45 -14.54 10.57
CA VAL A 206 -2.37 -14.75 12.02
C VAL A 206 -3.72 -15.21 12.55
N LEU A 207 -3.71 -16.28 13.33
CA LEU A 207 -4.91 -16.75 14.02
C LEU A 207 -5.27 -15.78 15.13
N LYS A 208 -6.52 -15.31 15.15
CA LYS A 208 -6.98 -14.26 16.08
C LYS A 208 -6.81 -14.65 17.55
N ASP A 209 -7.07 -15.91 17.88
CA ASP A 209 -7.13 -16.38 19.27
C ASP A 209 -5.73 -16.68 19.83
N SER A 210 -4.84 -17.27 19.03
CA SER A 210 -3.49 -17.65 19.47
C SER A 210 -2.42 -16.60 19.18
N LEU A 211 -2.70 -15.64 18.28
CA LEU A 211 -1.71 -14.71 17.74
C LEU A 211 -0.49 -15.39 17.11
N LEU A 212 -0.64 -16.63 16.65
CA LEU A 212 0.38 -17.41 15.95
C LEU A 212 0.11 -17.45 14.44
N PRO A 213 1.13 -17.70 13.60
CA PRO A 213 0.92 -17.88 12.18
C PRO A 213 0.03 -19.11 11.92
N ALA A 214 -0.91 -18.96 11.00
CA ALA A 214 -1.74 -20.05 10.48
C ALA A 214 -0.94 -21.14 9.74
N PRO A 215 0.02 -20.82 8.84
CA PRO A 215 0.79 -21.84 8.17
C PRO A 215 1.75 -22.54 9.12
N LYS A 216 2.02 -23.83 8.87
CA LYS A 216 2.98 -24.65 9.65
C LYS A 216 4.31 -24.88 8.94
N SER A 217 4.35 -24.63 7.64
CA SER A 217 5.52 -24.72 6.76
C SER A 217 5.36 -23.76 5.58
N ALA A 218 6.44 -23.46 4.87
CA ALA A 218 6.44 -22.57 3.70
C ALA A 218 5.53 -23.06 2.55
N ASN A 219 5.24 -24.36 2.51
CA ASN A 219 4.38 -25.03 1.52
C ASN A 219 2.95 -25.29 2.03
N SER A 220 2.56 -24.65 3.15
CA SER A 220 1.17 -24.69 3.62
C SER A 220 0.20 -24.10 2.59
N GLN A 221 -1.09 -24.32 2.78
CA GLN A 221 -2.12 -23.93 1.81
C GLN A 221 -2.03 -22.43 1.50
N ILE A 222 -2.26 -22.06 0.23
CA ILE A 222 -2.22 -20.66 -0.22
C ILE A 222 -3.15 -19.74 0.59
N SER A 223 -4.27 -20.29 1.08
CA SER A 223 -5.25 -19.59 1.93
C SER A 223 -4.72 -19.17 3.29
N ASP A 224 -3.63 -19.77 3.76
CA ASP A 224 -2.97 -19.44 5.03
C ASP A 224 -2.03 -18.24 4.89
N TRP A 225 -1.84 -17.76 3.66
CA TRP A 225 -1.00 -16.62 3.32
C TRP A 225 -1.84 -15.45 2.83
N TYR A 226 -1.24 -14.26 2.81
CA TYR A 226 -1.84 -13.08 2.20
C TYR A 226 -0.75 -12.15 1.63
N PRO A 227 -1.04 -11.43 0.54
CA PRO A 227 -0.19 -10.33 0.11
C PRO A 227 -0.37 -9.15 1.08
N PRO A 228 0.70 -8.51 1.59
CA PRO A 228 0.63 -7.43 2.59
C PRO A 228 0.09 -6.09 2.08
N GLY A 229 -0.70 -6.10 1.00
CA GLY A 229 -1.30 -4.92 0.39
C GLY A 229 -0.30 -4.12 -0.44
N HIS A 230 -0.79 -3.03 -1.04
CA HIS A 230 0.02 -2.22 -1.96
C HIS A 230 1.18 -1.46 -1.28
N GLY A 231 1.18 -1.33 0.05
CA GLY A 231 2.28 -0.70 0.79
C GLY A 231 3.58 -1.50 0.77
N ASP A 232 3.52 -2.79 0.43
CA ASP A 232 4.70 -3.65 0.26
C ASP A 232 5.49 -3.34 -1.01
N VAL A 233 4.98 -2.48 -1.90
CA VAL A 233 5.64 -2.11 -3.16
C VAL A 233 7.08 -1.67 -2.95
N PHE A 234 7.39 -0.95 -1.86
CA PHE A 234 8.75 -0.46 -1.60
C PHE A 234 9.72 -1.60 -1.28
N GLU A 235 9.35 -2.44 -0.32
CA GLU A 235 10.17 -3.58 0.13
C GLU A 235 10.33 -4.61 -1.00
N SER A 236 9.24 -4.96 -1.68
CA SER A 236 9.26 -5.95 -2.76
C SER A 236 9.99 -5.44 -4.01
N LEU A 237 9.86 -4.15 -4.36
CA LEU A 237 10.63 -3.56 -5.46
C LEU A 237 12.13 -3.57 -5.17
N TYR A 238 12.53 -3.24 -3.94
CA TYR A 238 13.92 -3.32 -3.49
C TYR A 238 14.45 -4.77 -3.53
N ASN A 239 13.75 -5.70 -2.88
CA ASN A 239 14.16 -7.10 -2.79
C ASN A 239 14.16 -7.83 -4.15
N SER A 240 13.39 -7.35 -5.13
CA SER A 240 13.37 -7.91 -6.49
C SER A 240 14.62 -7.59 -7.31
N GLY A 241 15.41 -6.59 -6.90
CA GLY A 241 16.51 -6.02 -7.68
C GLY A 241 16.06 -5.23 -8.93
N ILE A 242 14.75 -5.03 -9.13
CA ILE A 242 14.26 -4.16 -10.21
C ILE A 242 14.58 -2.70 -9.92
N LEU A 243 14.57 -2.29 -8.64
CA LEU A 243 14.97 -0.93 -8.28
C LEU A 243 16.37 -0.59 -8.84
N ASP A 244 17.35 -1.46 -8.61
CA ASP A 244 18.71 -1.27 -9.09
C ASP A 244 18.77 -1.24 -10.62
N LYS A 245 18.02 -2.12 -11.30
CA LYS A 245 17.93 -2.13 -12.77
C LYS A 245 17.31 -0.84 -13.33
N LEU A 246 16.33 -0.27 -12.64
CA LEU A 246 15.71 1.00 -13.04
C LEU A 246 16.72 2.15 -12.86
N LEU A 247 17.42 2.18 -11.73
CA LEU A 247 18.46 3.18 -11.45
C LEU A 247 19.63 3.10 -12.45
N GLU A 248 20.09 1.90 -12.79
CA GLU A 248 21.14 1.68 -13.81
C GLU A 248 20.75 2.21 -15.20
N ARG A 249 19.45 2.24 -15.50
CA ARG A 249 18.89 2.80 -16.74
C ARG A 249 18.70 4.31 -16.70
N GLY A 250 18.98 4.96 -15.57
CA GLY A 250 18.76 6.39 -15.38
C GLY A 250 17.30 6.76 -15.07
N VAL A 251 16.49 5.79 -14.63
CA VAL A 251 15.14 6.09 -14.11
C VAL A 251 15.26 6.73 -12.74
N GLU A 252 14.59 7.87 -12.56
CA GLU A 252 14.55 8.63 -11.31
C GLU A 252 13.15 8.65 -10.69
N ILE A 253 12.10 8.43 -11.49
CA ILE A 253 10.70 8.59 -11.07
C ILE A 253 9.89 7.34 -11.42
N VAL A 254 9.06 6.89 -10.48
CA VAL A 254 8.10 5.79 -10.70
C VAL A 254 6.68 6.34 -10.60
N PHE A 255 5.91 6.23 -11.69
CA PHE A 255 4.48 6.49 -11.69
C PHE A 255 3.72 5.24 -11.25
N LEU A 256 3.16 5.27 -10.05
CA LEU A 256 2.44 4.16 -9.44
C LEU A 256 0.93 4.30 -9.60
N SER A 257 0.24 3.26 -10.10
CA SER A 257 -1.22 3.24 -10.13
C SER A 257 -1.80 1.83 -10.12
N ASN A 258 -3.10 1.69 -9.82
CA ASN A 258 -3.77 0.39 -9.90
C ASN A 258 -3.89 -0.08 -11.35
N ALA A 259 -3.78 -1.39 -11.57
CA ALA A 259 -3.98 -1.98 -12.89
C ALA A 259 -5.42 -1.82 -13.41
N ASP A 260 -6.41 -1.63 -12.54
CA ASP A 260 -7.81 -1.44 -12.90
C ASP A 260 -8.23 0.03 -13.08
N ASN A 261 -7.32 0.99 -12.87
CA ASN A 261 -7.57 2.40 -13.12
C ASN A 261 -7.14 2.79 -14.54
N LEU A 262 -8.09 2.85 -15.46
CA LEU A 262 -7.86 3.25 -16.86
C LEU A 262 -7.58 4.74 -17.05
N GLY A 263 -7.96 5.58 -16.08
CA GLY A 263 -7.71 7.02 -16.11
C GLY A 263 -6.28 7.39 -15.70
N ALA A 264 -5.55 6.46 -15.08
CA ALA A 264 -4.17 6.65 -14.66
C ALA A 264 -3.20 6.49 -15.85
N VAL A 265 -3.15 7.53 -16.68
CA VAL A 265 -2.21 7.69 -17.79
C VAL A 265 -1.01 8.54 -17.37
N VAL A 266 0.10 8.44 -18.09
CA VAL A 266 1.27 9.31 -17.84
C VAL A 266 0.91 10.75 -18.20
N ASP A 267 1.01 11.64 -17.22
CA ASP A 267 0.78 13.07 -17.38
C ASP A 267 2.12 13.84 -17.37
N LEU A 268 2.42 14.50 -18.48
CA LEU A 268 3.67 15.23 -18.66
C LEU A 268 3.76 16.49 -17.80
N LYS A 269 2.64 17.12 -17.43
CA LYS A 269 2.62 18.32 -16.58
C LYS A 269 2.94 17.96 -15.14
N ILE A 270 2.41 16.84 -14.66
CA ILE A 270 2.73 16.29 -13.33
C ILE A 270 4.20 15.89 -13.28
N LEU A 271 4.69 15.19 -14.31
CA LEU A 271 6.10 14.79 -14.40
C LEU A 271 7.03 16.02 -14.37
N GLN A 272 6.72 17.04 -15.16
CA GLN A 272 7.47 18.30 -15.18
C GLN A 272 7.49 18.95 -13.80
N HIS A 273 6.33 19.07 -13.16
CA HIS A 273 6.20 19.66 -11.84
C HIS A 273 7.06 18.93 -10.80
N MET A 274 7.03 17.59 -10.80
CA MET A 274 7.82 16.78 -9.88
C MET A 274 9.33 17.05 -10.01
N VAL A 275 9.81 17.19 -11.25
CA VAL A 275 11.23 17.49 -11.54
C VAL A 275 11.59 18.91 -11.10
N ASP A 276 10.75 19.90 -11.42
CA ASP A 276 11.03 21.32 -11.12
C ASP A 276 11.05 21.58 -9.61
N THR A 277 10.10 21.00 -8.87
CA THR A 277 10.04 21.16 -7.41
C THR A 277 10.98 20.21 -6.67
N LYS A 278 11.61 19.27 -7.38
CA LYS A 278 12.40 18.17 -6.79
C LYS A 278 11.62 17.41 -5.71
N ALA A 279 10.33 17.16 -5.97
CA ALA A 279 9.49 16.45 -5.03
C ALA A 279 9.86 14.96 -5.03
N GLU A 280 10.04 14.38 -3.84
CA GLU A 280 10.33 12.95 -3.69
C GLU A 280 9.06 12.08 -3.81
N TYR A 281 7.89 12.68 -3.56
CA TYR A 281 6.61 12.00 -3.62
C TYR A 281 5.49 12.98 -3.98
N ILE A 282 4.64 12.59 -4.95
CA ILE A 282 3.41 13.29 -5.30
C ILE A 282 2.26 12.29 -5.28
N MET A 283 1.14 12.70 -4.68
CA MET A 283 -0.10 11.93 -4.69
C MET A 283 -1.15 12.72 -5.47
N GLU A 284 -1.74 12.10 -6.49
CA GLU A 284 -2.87 12.67 -7.20
C GLU A 284 -4.14 12.55 -6.36
N LEU A 285 -4.88 13.66 -6.24
CA LEU A 285 -6.13 13.76 -5.52
C LEU A 285 -7.24 14.20 -6.48
N THR A 286 -8.48 13.84 -6.14
CA THR A 286 -9.67 14.28 -6.88
C THR A 286 -10.75 14.73 -5.91
N ASP A 287 -11.66 15.59 -6.37
CA ASP A 287 -12.74 16.11 -5.56
C ASP A 287 -13.67 14.99 -5.07
N LYS A 288 -13.93 14.96 -3.76
CA LYS A 288 -14.80 13.94 -3.17
C LYS A 288 -16.24 14.14 -3.61
N THR A 289 -16.83 13.12 -4.23
CA THR A 289 -18.27 13.06 -4.46
C THR A 289 -19.00 12.43 -3.27
N LYS A 290 -20.34 12.37 -3.33
CA LYS A 290 -21.15 11.67 -2.33
C LYS A 290 -20.83 10.17 -2.23
N ALA A 291 -20.24 9.57 -3.27
CA ALA A 291 -19.85 8.16 -3.26
C ALA A 291 -18.51 7.91 -2.55
N ASP A 292 -17.68 8.94 -2.35
CA ASP A 292 -16.27 8.80 -1.94
C ASP A 292 -16.02 9.10 -0.46
N VAL A 293 -17.09 9.25 0.33
CA VAL A 293 -17.04 9.67 1.75
C VAL A 293 -16.20 8.73 2.63
N LYS A 294 -16.04 7.46 2.21
CA LYS A 294 -15.25 6.45 2.93
C LYS A 294 -13.76 6.46 2.57
N GLY A 295 -13.37 7.16 1.50
CA GLY A 295 -11.98 7.24 1.06
C GLY A 295 -11.13 8.13 1.99
N GLY A 296 -9.84 7.83 2.06
CA GLY A 296 -8.85 8.64 2.80
C GLY A 296 -8.79 10.09 2.31
N THR A 297 -8.12 10.94 3.08
CA THR A 297 -7.84 12.35 2.72
C THR A 297 -6.46 12.75 3.20
#